data_AF-A0A2M7PKV1-F1
#
_entry.id   AF-A0A2M7PKV1-F1
#
_cell.length_a   1.000
_cell.length_b   1.000
_cell.length_c   1.000
_cell.angle_alpha   90.00
_cell.angle_beta   90.00
_cell.angle_gamma   90.00
#
_symmetry.space_group_name_H-M   'P 1'
#
loop_
_entity.id
_entity.type
_entity.pdbx_description
1 polymer ?
#
loop_
_entity_poly.entity_id
_entity_poly.type
_entity_poly.pdbx_seq_one_letter_code
_entity_poly.pdbx_strand_id
1 'polypeptide(L)' 'MGSKTILLVEDNPDDVELTLRALKKNNIKNEIMVAVDGVEALDFLFGT' A
#
# COMPACT_ATOMS: atom_id res chain seq x y z
N MET A 1 -6.06 -2.57 20.10
CA MET A 1 -5.48 -1.72 19.05
C MET A 1 -5.65 -2.46 17.74
N GLY A 2 -6.44 -1.91 16.80
CA GLY A 2 -6.66 -2.55 15.50
C GLY A 2 -5.38 -2.54 14.66
N SER A 3 -5.21 -3.53 13.78
CA SER A 3 -4.17 -3.51 12.76
C SER A 3 -4.36 -2.26 11.90
N LYS A 4 -3.34 -1.39 11.84
CA LYS A 4 -3.35 -0.24 10.93
C LYS A 4 -3.14 -0.72 9.48
N THR A 5 -3.80 -0.12 8.51
CA THR A 5 -3.56 -0.39 7.09
C THR A 5 -2.39 0.47 6.59
N ILE A 6 -1.59 -0.06 5.67
CA ILE A 6 -0.54 0.66 4.93
C ILE A 6 -1.09 0.94 3.54
N LEU A 7 -1.11 2.21 3.13
CA LEU A 7 -1.38 2.61 1.76
C LEU A 7 -0.04 2.76 1.02
N LEU A 8 0.18 1.96 0.00
CA LEU A 8 1.31 2.04 -0.93
C LEU A 8 0.84 2.76 -2.20
N VAL A 9 1.48 3.87 -2.55
CA VAL A 9 1.17 4.62 -3.79
C VAL A 9 2.36 4.45 -4.73
N GLU A 10 2.16 3.71 -5.82
CA GLU A 10 3.22 3.35 -6.76
C GLU A 10 2.60 2.99 -8.12
N ASP A 11 3.08 3.63 -9.19
CA ASP A 11 2.56 3.45 -10.55
C ASP A 11 3.28 2.33 -11.31
N ASN A 12 4.47 1.94 -10.86
CA ASN A 12 5.25 0.86 -11.44
C ASN A 12 4.94 -0.51 -10.78
N PRO A 13 4.45 -1.50 -11.53
CA PRO A 13 4.10 -2.81 -10.99
C PRO A 13 5.30 -3.60 -10.43
N ASP A 14 6.50 -3.41 -10.99
CA ASP A 14 7.72 -4.06 -10.50
C ASP A 14 8.11 -3.50 -9.11
N ASP A 15 7.97 -2.19 -8.92
CA ASP A 15 8.25 -1.52 -7.64
C ASP A 15 7.21 -1.87 -6.57
N VAL A 16 5.94 -2.04 -6.96
CA VAL A 16 4.91 -2.61 -6.08
C VAL A 16 5.34 -4.00 -5.59
N GLU A 17 5.70 -4.90 -6.50
CA GLU A 17 6.09 -6.27 -6.12
C GLU A 17 7.32 -6.28 -5.20
N LEU A 18 8.35 -5.48 -5.54
CA LEU A 18 9.56 -5.35 -4.72
C LEU A 18 9.24 -4.83 -3.31
N THR A 19 8.38 -3.82 -3.21
CA THR A 19 7.96 -3.25 -1.93
C THR A 19 7.15 -4.25 -1.10
N LEU A 20 6.17 -4.93 -1.70
CA LEU A 20 5.37 -5.97 -1.05
C LEU A 20 6.26 -7.11 -0.53
N ARG A 21 7.24 -7.53 -1.33
CA ARG A 21 8.22 -8.55 -0.93
C ARG A 21 9.06 -8.10 0.26
N ALA A 22 9.51 -6.84 0.29
CA ALA A 22 10.29 -6.29 1.40
C ALA A 22 9.46 -6.23 2.70
N LEU A 23 8.21 -5.77 2.63
CA LEU A 23 7.30 -5.73 3.77
C LEU A 23 7.04 -7.13 4.33
N LYS A 24 6.77 -8.11 3.46
CA LYS A 24 6.59 -9.52 3.84
C LYS A 24 7.85 -10.10 4.49
N LYS A 25 9.04 -9.83 3.94
CA LYS A 25 10.33 -10.31 4.48
C LYS A 25 10.61 -9.77 5.89
N ASN A 26 10.13 -8.57 6.21
CA ASN A 26 10.30 -7.93 7.51
C ASN A 26 9.16 -8.22 8.49
N ASN A 27 8.28 -9.20 8.19
CA ASN A 27 7.15 -9.59 9.04
C ASN A 27 6.17 -8.42 9.35
N ILE A 28 6.01 -7.48 8.41
CA ILE A 28 4.96 -6.47 8.50
C ILE A 28 3.63 -7.16 8.19
N LYS A 29 2.76 -7.28 9.20
CA LYS A 29 1.48 -8.00 9.13
C LYS A 29 0.27 -7.10 8.86
N ASN A 30 0.53 -5.81 8.67
CA ASN A 30 -0.49 -4.83 8.32
C ASN A 30 -1.10 -5.20 6.97
N GLU A 31 -2.38 -4.92 6.81
CA GLU A 31 -3.01 -4.93 5.48
C GLU A 31 -2.33 -3.88 4.61
N ILE A 32 -2.06 -4.23 3.36
CA ILE A 32 -1.44 -3.33 2.39
C ILE A 32 -2.46 -3.08 1.29
N MET A 33 -2.83 -1.82 1.11
CA MET A 33 -3.64 -1.34 0.00
C MET A 33 -2.71 -0.65 -1.00
N VAL A 34 -2.84 -0.98 -2.28
CA VAL A 34 -2.03 -0.37 -3.35
C VAL A 34 -2.92 0.59 -4.11
N ALA A 35 -2.44 1.81 -4.32
CA ALA A 35 -3.01 2.80 -5.24
C ALA A 35 -2.02 3.04 -6.38
N VAL A 36 -2.50 3.00 -7.62
CA VAL A 36 -1.66 3.15 -8.83
C VAL A 36 -1.26 4.60 -9.07
N ASP A 37 -2.02 5.55 -8.54
CA ASP A 37 -1.75 6.97 -8.71
C ASP A 37 -2.21 7.79 -7.49
N GLY A 38 -1.95 9.10 -7.57
CA GLY A 38 -2.35 10.03 -6.53
C GLY A 38 -3.85 10.21 -6.40
N VAL A 39 -4.64 10.00 -7.46
CA VAL A 39 -6.09 10.15 -7.42
C VAL A 39 -6.69 9.01 -6.61
N GLU A 40 -6.33 7.77 -6.93
CA GLU A 40 -6.76 6.58 -6.17
C GLU A 40 -6.28 6.64 -4.71
N ALA A 41 -5.09 7.18 -4.47
CA ALA A 41 -4.58 7.37 -3.12
C ALA A 41 -5.41 8.39 -2.31
N LEU A 42 -5.78 9.51 -2.94
CA LEU A 42 -6.65 10.52 -2.31
C LEU A 42 -8.07 9.96 -2.08
N ASP A 43 -8.61 9.22 -3.04
CA ASP A 43 -9.91 8.56 -2.92
C ASP A 43 -9.91 7.56 -1.75
N PHE A 44 -8.83 6.79 -1.56
CA PHE A 44 -8.70 5.91 -0.40
C PHE A 44 -8.66 6.68 0.93
N LEU A 45 -7.97 7.82 0.98
CA LEU A 45 -7.80 8.60 2.22
C LEU A 45 -9.06 9.37 2.63
N PHE A 46 -9.83 9.88 1.65
CA PHE A 46 -10.96 10.76 1.89
C PHE A 46 -12.32 10.11 1.63
N GLY A 47 -12.34 8.92 1.02
CA GLY A 47 -13.57 8.16 0.73
C GLY A 47 -14.47 8.87 -0.27
N THR A 48 -13.87 9.53 -1.28
CA THR A 48 -14.56 10.31 -2.32
C THR A 48 -15.16 9.46 -3.43
#